data_AF-A0A139N7K8-F1
#
_entry.id   AF-A0A139N7K8-F1
#
_cell.length_a   1.000
_cell.length_b   1.000
_cell.length_c   1.000
_cell.angle_alpha   90.00
_cell.angle_beta   90.00
_cell.angle_gamma   90.00
#
_symmetry.space_group_name_H-M   'P 1'
#
loop_
_entity.id
_entity.type
_entity.pdbx_description
1 polymer ?
#
loop_
_entity_poly.entity_id
_entity_poly.type
_entity_poly.pdbx_seq_one_letter_code
_entity_poly.pdbx_strand_id
1 'polypeptide(L)' 'MQVQVLDFDEYTKKASLSMRTLEEEKHRLPKRHRFSNDRHKFGFAPLAKSIPTWTEEALQFLSNQKDEKENHPEC' A
#
# COMPACT_ATOMS: atom_id res chain seq x y z
N MET A 1 -24.30 33.46 -5.95
CA MET A 1 -23.27 33.19 -4.94
C MET A 1 -23.91 33.39 -3.57
N GLN A 2 -23.94 32.36 -2.72
CA GLN A 2 -24.58 32.41 -1.40
C GLN A 2 -23.50 32.56 -0.33
N VAL A 3 -23.71 33.48 0.61
CA VAL A 3 -22.75 33.86 1.65
C VAL A 3 -23.50 34.15 2.94
N GLN A 4 -22.86 33.87 4.09
CA GLN A 4 -23.45 34.19 5.39
C GLN A 4 -22.90 35.52 5.90
N VAL A 5 -23.79 36.36 6.44
CA VAL A 5 -23.42 37.62 7.10
C VAL A 5 -22.96 37.30 8.52
N LEU A 6 -21.76 37.75 8.86
CA LEU A 6 -21.19 37.59 10.20
C LEU A 6 -21.38 38.85 11.03
N ASP A 7 -21.20 40.01 10.42
CA ASP A 7 -21.31 41.30 11.10
C ASP A 7 -21.73 42.40 10.11
N PHE A 8 -22.33 43.45 10.65
CA PHE A 8 -22.79 44.62 9.91
C PHE A 8 -22.40 45.89 10.65
N ASP A 9 -21.55 46.69 10.03
CA ASP A 9 -21.17 48.00 10.54
C ASP A 9 -22.15 49.05 10.06
N GLU A 10 -22.93 49.61 10.98
CA GLU A 10 -23.95 50.62 10.71
C GLU A 10 -23.36 51.98 10.32
N TYR A 11 -22.17 52.34 10.83
CA TYR A 11 -21.54 53.63 10.56
C TYR A 11 -20.98 53.68 9.13
N THR A 12 -20.35 52.60 8.67
CA THR A 12 -19.80 52.52 7.31
C THR A 12 -20.72 51.83 6.30
N LYS A 13 -21.83 51.25 6.77
CA LYS A 13 -22.78 50.45 5.99
C LYS A 13 -22.11 49.28 5.26
N LYS A 14 -21.09 48.69 5.88
CA LYS A 14 -20.35 47.55 5.33
C LYS A 14 -20.71 46.27 6.07
N ALA A 15 -20.75 45.16 5.34
CA ALA A 15 -21.03 43.84 5.89
C ALA A 15 -19.79 42.94 5.81
N SER A 16 -19.49 42.23 6.89
CA SER A 16 -18.49 41.18 6.94
C SER A 16 -19.15 39.85 6.56
N LEU A 17 -18.71 39.23 5.46
CA LEU A 17 -19.32 38.02 4.89
C LEU A 17 -18.33 36.84 4.92
N SER A 18 -18.82 35.64 5.18
CA SER A 18 -18.01 34.42 5.18
C SER A 18 -18.67 33.27 4.40
N MET A 19 -17.84 32.56 3.62
CA MET A 19 -18.21 31.31 2.95
C MET A 19 -17.87 30.07 3.78
N ARG A 20 -16.94 30.20 4.76
CA ARG A 20 -16.42 29.06 5.54
C ARG A 20 -17.49 28.33 6.34
N THR A 21 -18.57 29.01 6.69
CA THR A 21 -19.70 28.44 7.44
C THR A 21 -20.68 27.65 6.56
N LEU A 22 -20.68 27.92 5.25
CA LEU A 22 -21.49 27.21 4.27
C LEU A 22 -20.75 26.03 3.65
N GLU A 23 -19.42 26.01 3.76
CA GLU A 23 -18.63 24.86 3.34
C GLU A 23 -18.93 23.68 4.25
N GLU A 24 -19.43 22.58 3.67
CA GLU A 24 -19.60 21.31 4.39
C GLU A 24 -18.25 20.92 5.03
N GLU A 25 -18.29 20.60 6.32
CA GLU A 25 -17.11 20.15 7.06
C GLU A 25 -16.59 18.86 6.43
N LYS A 26 -15.62 19.01 5.51
CA LYS A 26 -14.90 17.90 4.90
C LYS A 26 -14.03 17.31 6.00
N HIS A 27 -14.61 16.42 6.81
CA HIS A 27 -13.90 15.55 7.73
C HIS A 27 -12.88 14.73 6.92
N ARG A 28 -11.70 15.31 6.69
CA ARG A 28 -10.58 14.59 6.10
C ARG A 28 -10.08 13.66 7.20
N LEU A 29 -10.63 12.45 7.23
CA LEU A 29 -10.10 11.40 8.09
C LEU A 29 -8.62 11.23 7.74
N PRO A 30 -7.71 11.39 8.72
CA PRO A 30 -6.30 11.19 8.46
C PRO A 30 -6.09 9.72 8.03
N LYS A 31 -5.60 9.50 6.81
CA LYS A 31 -5.18 8.17 6.39
C LYS A 31 -4.01 7.75 7.29
N ARG A 32 -4.17 6.66 8.04
CA ARG A 32 -3.06 6.07 8.81
C ARG A 32 -1.98 5.63 7.84
N HIS A 33 -0.75 6.07 8.09
CA HIS A 33 0.41 5.52 7.39
C HIS A 33 0.54 4.03 7.75
N ARG A 34 0.35 3.16 6.76
CA ARG A 34 0.59 1.71 6.91
C ARG A 34 2.00 1.43 6.39
N PHE A 35 2.86 0.87 7.24
CA PHE A 35 4.20 0.40 6.85
C PHE A 35 4.13 -0.76 5.84
N SER A 36 3.02 -1.50 5.81
CA SER A 36 2.74 -2.55 4.82
C SER A 36 1.67 -2.11 3.83
N ASN A 37 1.92 -2.41 2.55
CA ASN A 37 1.10 -2.00 1.42
C ASN A 37 0.31 -3.21 0.88
N ASP A 38 -0.98 -3.02 0.57
CA ASP A 38 -1.97 -4.06 0.18
C ASP A 38 -1.64 -4.84 -1.11
N ARG A 39 -0.60 -4.47 -1.86
CA ARG A 39 -0.16 -5.18 -3.08
C ARG A 39 1.05 -6.11 -2.90
N HIS A 40 1.57 -6.21 -1.67
CA HIS A 40 2.64 -7.11 -1.19
C HIS A 40 3.76 -7.49 -2.19
N LYS A 41 4.85 -6.72 -2.16
CA LYS A 41 6.13 -6.99 -2.86
C LYS A 41 7.22 -7.59 -1.97
N PHE A 42 6.94 -7.78 -0.68
CA PHE A 42 7.87 -8.21 0.36
C PHE A 42 7.10 -8.92 1.49
N GLY A 43 7.82 -9.66 2.35
CA GLY A 43 7.23 -10.48 3.42
C GLY A 43 7.04 -11.95 3.01
N PHE A 44 6.11 -12.66 3.64
CA PHE A 44 5.92 -14.11 3.43
C PHE A 44 5.13 -14.46 2.17
N ALA A 45 4.38 -13.53 1.59
CA ALA A 45 3.60 -13.76 0.37
C ALA A 45 4.47 -14.10 -0.86
N PRO A 46 5.57 -13.37 -1.17
CA PRO A 46 6.47 -13.78 -2.26
C PRO A 46 7.20 -15.08 -1.96
N LEU A 47 7.59 -15.32 -0.70
CA LEU A 47 8.24 -16.57 -0.29
C LEU A 47 7.34 -17.79 -0.54
N ALA A 48 6.08 -17.71 -0.15
CA ALA A 48 5.11 -18.78 -0.39
C ALA A 48 4.91 -19.09 -1.89
N LYS A 49 5.03 -18.08 -2.75
CA LYS A 49 4.94 -18.26 -4.21
C LYS A 49 6.16 -18.94 -4.82
N SER A 50 7.36 -18.72 -4.27
CA SER A 50 8.61 -19.27 -4.81
C SER A 50 8.98 -20.64 -4.23
N ILE A 51 8.51 -20.99 -3.03
CA ILE A 51 8.74 -22.29 -2.39
C ILE A 51 8.49 -23.51 -3.31
N PRO A 52 7.34 -23.63 -4.02
CA PRO A 52 7.09 -24.84 -4.82
C PRO A 52 8.12 -25.00 -5.94
N THR A 53 8.42 -23.91 -6.66
CA THR A 53 9.42 -23.91 -7.73
C THR A 53 10.80 -24.30 -7.21
N TRP A 54 11.24 -23.73 -6.09
CA TRP A 54 12.54 -24.08 -5.49
C TRP A 54 12.60 -25.52 -4.98
N THR A 55 11.46 -26.07 -4.53
CA THR A 55 11.40 -27.46 -4.09
C THR A 55 11.56 -28.41 -5.28
N GLU A 56 10.90 -28.12 -6.40
CA GLU A 56 11.04 -28.89 -7.64
C GLU A 56 12.48 -28.80 -8.18
N GLU A 57 13.06 -27.61 -8.24
CA GLU A 57 14.45 -27.38 -8.66
C GLU A 57 15.44 -28.15 -7.76
N ALA A 58 15.25 -28.12 -6.44
CA ALA A 58 16.10 -28.83 -5.50
C ALA A 58 16.00 -30.36 -5.67
N LEU A 59 14.79 -30.90 -5.91
CA LEU A 59 14.61 -32.32 -6.16
C LEU A 59 15.27 -32.77 -7.47
N GLN A 60 15.13 -31.99 -8.54
CA GLN A 60 15.80 -32.25 -9.82
C GLN A 60 17.33 -32.19 -9.69
N PHE A 61 17.84 -31.21 -8.95
CA PHE A 61 19.27 -31.11 -8.68
C PHE A 61 19.80 -32.35 -7.95
N LEU A 62 19.07 -32.84 -6.95
CA LEU A 62 19.45 -34.04 -6.19
C LEU A 62 19.34 -35.33 -7.01
N SER A 63 18.37 -35.45 -7.92
CA SER A 63 18.28 -36.63 -8.81
C SER A 63 19.45 -36.66 -9.78
N ASN A 64 19.74 -35.54 -10.44
CA ASN A 64 20.81 -35.48 -11.42
C ASN A 64 22.18 -35.78 -10.78
N GLN A 65 22.40 -35.34 -9.53
CA GLN A 65 23.60 -35.71 -8.79
C GLN A 65 23.72 -37.22 -8.54
N LYS A 66 22.62 -37.92 -8.30
CA LYS A 66 22.67 -39.38 -8.12
C LYS A 66 23.01 -40.08 -9.42
N ASP A 67 22.42 -39.64 -10.52
CA ASP A 67 22.68 -40.21 -11.84
C ASP A 67 24.15 -40.03 -12.25
N GLU A 68 24.74 -38.86 -12.01
CA GLU A 68 26.18 -38.61 -12.28
C GLU A 68 27.10 -39.48 -11.41
N LYS A 69 26.68 -39.81 -10.19
CA LYS A 69 27.44 -40.68 -9.27
C LYS A 69 27.32 -42.16 -9.62
N GLU A 70 26.18 -42.59 -10.16
CA GLU A 70 26.00 -43.96 -10.67
C GLU A 70 26.73 -44.18 -12.01
N ASN A 71 26.81 -43.17 -12.87
CA ASN A 71 27.45 -43.27 -14.19
C ASN A 71 28.98 -43.05 -14.16
N HIS A 72 29.55 -42.60 -13.04
CA HIS A 72 30.99 -42.58 -12.81
C HIS A 72 31.28 -43.19 -11.44
N PRO A 73 31.30 -44.54 -11.31
CA PRO A 73 31.83 -45.16 -10.11
C PRO A 73 33.29 -44.69 -10.02
N GLU A 74 33.60 -43.99 -8.94
CA GLU A 74 34.97 -43.71 -8.56
C GLU A 74 35.83 -44.99 -8.74
N CYS A 75 36.89 -44.87 -9.54
CA CYS A 75 37.84 -45.95 -9.82
C CYS A 75 38.40 -46.60 -8.55
#